data_AF-A0A9X3I6M1-F1
#
_entry.id   AF-A0A9X3I6M1-F1
#
_cell.length_a   1.000
_cell.length_b   1.000
_cell.length_c   1.000
_cell.angle_alpha   90.00
_cell.angle_beta   90.00
_cell.angle_gamma   90.00
#
_symmetry.space_group_name_H-M   'P 1'
#
loop_
_entity.id
_entity.type
_entity.pdbx_description
1 polymer ?
#
loop_
_entity_poly.entity_id
_entity_poly.type
_entity_poly.pdbx_seq_one_letter_code
_entity_poly.pdbx_strand_id
1 'polypeptide(L)'
;MQRTQQPDSTGTIPDEGPADRWDTLEHILRRSGSFDRGYVPIHKVFVQTPRDAVPKGTSRAGPLAKFVKGSDARGLHAYLLANAAITSGDGEDGWSAAYPLPVWARALGVGETTSSRSTTGAAMSKTFKRLEDRSLITRARRGTDRAVRITLLRPDGSGEPFTREDLRGRDRYLRLSTCLWDRDADWLGKLDLPALAMLLTLLHEPPEGVDLPTEKMQLWYGWSADTAERGLRRLEDLGVITKQGHWRKAPAAPDGRTWTNHYQVIGDFALPSRAPAVEDTDTSGDTPSVDA
;
A
#
# COMPACT_ATOMS: atom_id res chain seq x y z
N MET A 1 -34.18 11.42 -63.03
CA MET A 1 -33.08 11.36 -62.05
C MET A 1 -33.63 11.75 -60.70
N GLN A 2 -34.01 10.77 -59.89
CA GLN A 2 -34.48 10.98 -58.52
C GLN A 2 -33.26 11.19 -57.62
N ARG A 3 -33.20 12.34 -56.94
CA ARG A 3 -32.16 12.66 -55.97
C ARG A 3 -32.63 12.11 -54.63
N THR A 4 -32.14 10.93 -54.27
CA THR A 4 -32.35 10.31 -52.97
C THR A 4 -31.86 11.28 -51.88
N GLN A 5 -32.78 11.77 -51.05
CA GLN A 5 -32.44 12.29 -49.74
C GLN A 5 -31.91 11.13 -48.89
N GLN A 6 -30.70 11.28 -48.38
CA GLN A 6 -30.15 10.43 -47.31
C GLN A 6 -29.71 11.37 -46.18
N PRO A 7 -29.98 11.01 -44.92
CA PRO A 7 -30.17 11.98 -43.85
C PRO A 7 -28.83 12.51 -43.33
N ASP A 8 -28.77 13.82 -43.10
CA ASP A 8 -27.75 14.44 -42.26
C ASP A 8 -27.87 13.86 -40.84
N SER A 9 -27.09 12.84 -40.56
CA SER A 9 -26.89 12.31 -39.21
C SER A 9 -26.00 13.29 -38.44
N THR A 10 -26.55 14.45 -38.04
CA THR A 10 -25.92 15.28 -37.01
C THR A 10 -26.22 14.63 -35.65
N GLY A 11 -25.65 13.46 -35.41
CA GLY A 11 -25.64 12.86 -34.09
C GLY A 11 -24.71 13.70 -33.21
N THR A 12 -25.28 14.56 -32.38
CA THR A 12 -24.52 15.21 -31.31
C THR A 12 -23.98 14.12 -30.39
N ILE A 13 -22.65 13.97 -30.33
CA ILE A 13 -22.01 13.11 -29.33
C ILE A 13 -22.42 13.69 -27.96
N PRO A 14 -23.07 12.92 -27.08
CA PRO A 14 -23.49 13.42 -25.78
C PRO A 14 -22.26 13.88 -24.99
N ASP A 15 -22.37 15.05 -24.36
CA ASP A 15 -21.30 15.60 -23.52
C ASP A 15 -21.04 14.64 -22.34
N GLU A 16 -19.78 14.26 -22.17
CA GLU A 16 -19.39 13.39 -21.06
C GLU A 16 -19.46 14.19 -19.74
N GLY A 17 -20.07 13.61 -18.72
CA GLY A 17 -20.14 14.24 -17.40
C GLY A 17 -18.75 14.48 -16.79
N PRO A 18 -18.64 15.31 -15.74
CA PRO A 18 -17.36 15.53 -15.08
C PRO A 18 -16.82 14.23 -14.49
N ALA A 19 -15.50 13.99 -14.66
CA ALA A 19 -14.82 12.83 -14.12
C ALA A 19 -15.09 12.63 -12.61
N ASP A 20 -15.41 11.41 -12.23
CA ASP A 20 -15.70 11.01 -10.86
C ASP A 20 -14.41 10.63 -10.08
N ARG A 21 -14.59 10.09 -8.86
CA ARG A 21 -13.48 9.59 -8.02
C ARG A 21 -12.68 8.49 -8.73
N TRP A 22 -13.37 7.55 -9.34
CA TRP A 22 -12.80 6.34 -9.94
C TRP A 22 -12.09 6.65 -11.25
N ASP A 23 -12.69 7.49 -12.10
CA ASP A 23 -12.05 7.99 -13.31
C ASP A 23 -10.73 8.70 -12.98
N THR A 24 -10.72 9.46 -11.88
CA THR A 24 -9.52 10.15 -11.41
C THR A 24 -8.47 9.18 -10.84
N LEU A 25 -8.88 8.17 -10.07
CA LEU A 25 -7.98 7.15 -9.54
C LEU A 25 -7.32 6.36 -10.68
N GLU A 26 -8.12 5.89 -11.64
CA GLU A 26 -7.63 5.14 -12.79
C GLU A 26 -6.64 5.98 -13.60
N HIS A 27 -6.96 7.25 -13.87
CA HIS A 27 -6.03 8.17 -14.54
C HIS A 27 -4.68 8.26 -13.83
N ILE A 28 -4.68 8.45 -12.50
CA ILE A 28 -3.45 8.55 -11.71
C ILE A 28 -2.65 7.25 -11.77
N LEU A 29 -3.30 6.09 -11.60
CA LEU A 29 -2.66 4.78 -11.54
C LEU A 29 -2.12 4.32 -12.90
N ARG A 30 -2.80 4.64 -14.00
CA ARG A 30 -2.31 4.38 -15.36
C ARG A 30 -1.12 5.26 -15.68
N ARG A 31 -1.19 6.56 -15.37
CA ARG A 31 -0.06 7.49 -15.60
C ARG A 31 1.21 7.04 -14.88
N SER A 32 1.10 6.49 -13.67
CA SER A 32 2.26 6.03 -12.90
C SER A 32 2.75 4.62 -13.27
N GLY A 33 2.02 3.91 -14.14
CA GLY A 33 2.25 2.50 -14.46
C GLY A 33 1.94 1.54 -13.31
N SER A 34 1.30 2.01 -12.23
CA SER A 34 0.85 1.14 -11.14
C SER A 34 -0.24 0.19 -11.57
N PHE A 35 -1.17 0.66 -12.40
CA PHE A 35 -2.27 -0.14 -12.93
C PHE A 35 -1.73 -1.36 -13.70
N ASP A 36 -0.84 -1.13 -14.67
CA ASP A 36 -0.32 -2.20 -15.54
C ASP A 36 0.60 -3.18 -14.79
N ARG A 37 1.30 -2.70 -13.75
CA ARG A 37 2.13 -3.55 -12.88
C ARG A 37 1.29 -4.39 -11.92
N GLY A 38 0.06 -3.98 -11.61
CA GLY A 38 -0.83 -4.67 -10.67
C GLY A 38 -0.47 -4.51 -9.19
N TYR A 39 0.60 -3.77 -8.85
CA TYR A 39 0.96 -3.49 -7.46
C TYR A 39 1.70 -2.16 -7.26
N VAL A 40 1.64 -1.68 -6.02
CA VAL A 40 2.35 -0.52 -5.49
C VAL A 40 3.39 -0.98 -4.48
N PRO A 41 4.69 -0.75 -4.73
CA PRO A 41 5.73 -1.05 -3.75
C PRO A 41 5.64 -0.04 -2.59
N ILE A 42 5.58 -0.54 -1.36
CA ILE A 42 5.68 0.26 -0.14
C ILE A 42 6.87 -0.24 0.65
N HIS A 43 7.80 0.63 1.05
CA HIS A 43 8.99 0.19 1.78
C HIS A 43 8.61 -0.36 3.16
N LYS A 44 9.08 -1.57 3.49
CA LYS A 44 8.77 -2.29 4.74
C LYS A 44 9.04 -1.50 6.02
N VAL A 45 10.03 -0.61 6.02
CA VAL A 45 10.35 0.28 7.16
C VAL A 45 9.19 1.20 7.54
N PHE A 46 8.30 1.52 6.59
CA PHE A 46 7.08 2.25 6.87
C PHE A 46 6.22 1.54 7.94
N VAL A 47 6.17 0.21 7.86
CA VAL A 47 5.39 -0.65 8.76
C VAL A 47 6.17 -0.93 10.03
N GLN A 48 7.42 -1.39 9.89
CA GLN A 48 8.25 -1.81 11.02
C GLN A 48 9.73 -1.61 10.72
N THR A 49 10.44 -1.03 11.68
CA THR A 49 11.90 -0.87 11.63
C THR A 49 12.61 -2.23 11.72
N PRO A 50 13.66 -2.46 10.91
CA PRO A 50 14.48 -3.67 10.99
C PRO A 50 14.97 -3.96 12.41
N ARG A 51 15.08 -5.25 12.75
CA ARG A 51 15.38 -5.69 14.12
C ARG A 51 16.79 -5.30 14.57
N ASP A 52 17.73 -5.29 13.65
CA ASP A 52 19.14 -4.91 13.81
C ASP A 52 19.33 -3.39 13.91
N ALA A 53 18.39 -2.60 13.39
CA ALA A 53 18.45 -1.14 13.42
C ALA A 53 18.08 -0.53 14.78
N VAL A 54 17.53 -1.31 15.74
CA VAL A 54 17.16 -0.80 17.07
C VAL A 54 17.65 -1.71 18.21
N PRO A 55 18.01 -1.15 19.39
CA PRO A 55 18.39 -1.95 20.54
C PRO A 55 17.30 -2.93 20.99
N LYS A 56 17.72 -4.10 21.49
CA LYS A 56 16.79 -5.13 21.98
C LYS A 56 15.90 -4.56 23.09
N GLY A 57 14.59 -4.76 22.96
CA GLY A 57 13.60 -4.29 23.94
C GLY A 57 13.06 -2.88 23.67
N THR A 58 13.54 -2.20 22.63
CA THR A 58 12.96 -0.93 22.18
C THR A 58 11.85 -1.15 21.14
N SER A 59 11.00 -0.15 20.99
CA SER A 59 9.90 -0.18 20.02
C SER A 59 10.45 -0.23 18.59
N ARG A 60 9.91 -1.16 17.79
CA ARG A 60 10.22 -1.30 16.35
C ARG A 60 9.20 -0.62 15.44
N ALA A 61 8.28 0.14 16.03
CA ALA A 61 7.21 0.81 15.32
C ALA A 61 7.74 1.72 14.18
N GLY A 62 7.32 1.44 12.95
CA GLY A 62 7.54 2.33 11.81
C GLY A 62 6.54 3.52 11.82
N PRO A 63 6.66 4.45 10.86
CA PRO A 63 5.75 5.59 10.74
C PRO A 63 4.26 5.25 10.63
N LEU A 64 3.88 4.05 10.18
CA LEU A 64 2.49 3.57 10.19
C LEU A 64 1.83 3.74 11.58
N ALA A 65 2.59 3.54 12.65
CA ALA A 65 2.11 3.70 14.02
C ALA A 65 1.55 5.10 14.32
N LYS A 66 2.11 6.14 13.68
CA LYS A 66 1.68 7.53 13.84
C LYS A 66 0.28 7.76 13.23
N PHE A 67 -0.09 7.00 12.20
CA PHE A 67 -1.43 7.06 11.60
C PHE A 67 -2.46 6.36 12.48
N VAL A 68 -2.13 5.17 12.97
CA VAL A 68 -3.02 4.37 13.83
C VAL A 68 -3.30 5.10 15.15
N LYS A 69 -2.25 5.56 15.85
CA LYS A 69 -2.42 6.33 17.09
C LYS A 69 -3.18 7.64 16.89
N GLY A 70 -2.97 8.29 15.75
CA GLY A 70 -3.63 9.54 15.39
C GLY A 70 -5.02 9.38 14.78
N SER A 71 -5.51 8.15 14.62
CA SER A 71 -6.76 7.83 13.90
C SER A 71 -6.84 8.49 12.51
N ASP A 72 -5.71 8.61 11.80
CA ASP A 72 -5.59 9.38 10.56
C ASP A 72 -5.76 8.52 9.31
N ALA A 73 -6.95 7.94 9.13
CA ALA A 73 -7.29 7.09 7.98
C ALA A 73 -7.07 7.82 6.64
N ARG A 74 -7.53 9.08 6.56
CA ARG A 74 -7.36 9.92 5.36
C ARG A 74 -5.89 10.17 5.05
N GLY A 75 -5.06 10.41 6.06
CA GLY A 75 -3.62 10.55 5.89
C GLY A 75 -2.99 9.29 5.34
N LEU A 76 -3.38 8.11 5.85
CA LEU A 76 -2.86 6.84 5.36
C LEU A 76 -3.28 6.60 3.91
N HIS A 77 -4.55 6.81 3.56
CA HIS A 77 -5.03 6.67 2.17
C HIS A 77 -4.30 7.62 1.22
N ALA A 78 -4.09 8.88 1.64
CA ALA A 78 -3.34 9.85 0.86
C ALA A 78 -1.88 9.44 0.66
N TYR A 79 -1.24 8.86 1.69
CA TYR A 79 0.13 8.36 1.57
C TYR A 79 0.23 7.15 0.63
N LEU A 80 -0.69 6.19 0.73
CA LEU A 80 -0.71 5.03 -0.17
C LEU A 80 -0.98 5.45 -1.62
N LEU A 81 -1.91 6.39 -1.84
CA LEU A 81 -2.18 6.94 -3.18
C LEU A 81 -0.97 7.74 -3.71
N ALA A 82 -0.27 8.50 -2.87
CA ALA A 82 0.94 9.20 -3.27
C ALA A 82 2.03 8.20 -3.71
N ASN A 83 2.23 7.11 -2.96
CA ASN A 83 3.13 6.04 -3.38
C ASN A 83 2.67 5.47 -4.73
N ALA A 84 1.38 5.15 -4.87
CA ALA A 84 0.81 4.61 -6.11
C ALA A 84 0.99 5.53 -7.33
N ALA A 85 0.94 6.84 -7.12
CA ALA A 85 1.12 7.86 -8.15
C ALA A 85 2.60 8.08 -8.52
N ILE A 86 3.55 7.71 -7.64
CA ILE A 86 4.97 8.10 -7.71
C ILE A 86 5.89 6.84 -7.77
N THR A 87 5.35 5.69 -8.17
CA THR A 87 6.04 4.40 -8.06
C THR A 87 7.22 4.16 -8.99
N SER A 88 7.28 4.81 -10.16
CA SER A 88 8.24 4.44 -11.20
C SER A 88 9.56 5.21 -11.09
N GLY A 89 9.57 6.45 -10.60
CA GLY A 89 10.77 7.32 -10.57
C GLY A 89 11.37 7.66 -11.94
N ASP A 90 11.00 6.91 -12.98
CA ASP A 90 11.51 6.94 -14.35
C ASP A 90 10.71 7.92 -15.26
N GLY A 91 9.73 8.64 -14.70
CA GLY A 91 8.95 9.66 -15.41
C GLY A 91 9.63 11.03 -15.41
N GLU A 92 9.13 11.96 -16.23
CA GLU A 92 9.65 13.34 -16.33
C GLU A 92 9.66 14.11 -14.98
N ASP A 93 8.77 13.73 -14.06
CA ASP A 93 8.67 14.33 -12.72
C ASP A 93 9.46 13.56 -11.65
N GLY A 94 10.21 12.51 -12.02
CA GLY A 94 11.02 11.68 -11.12
C GLY A 94 10.21 11.01 -10.00
N TRP A 95 10.69 11.09 -8.76
CA TRP A 95 9.96 10.68 -7.55
C TRP A 95 8.92 11.71 -7.11
N SER A 96 8.22 12.32 -8.07
CA SER A 96 7.18 13.30 -7.78
C SER A 96 5.93 13.11 -8.65
N ALA A 97 4.81 13.58 -8.14
CA ALA A 97 3.57 13.72 -8.91
C ALA A 97 3.01 15.14 -8.69
N ALA A 98 2.65 15.81 -9.78
CA ALA A 98 2.08 17.15 -9.74
C ALA A 98 0.62 17.13 -10.20
N TYR A 99 -0.30 17.36 -9.26
CA TYR A 99 -1.71 17.56 -9.58
C TYR A 99 -2.30 18.70 -8.74
N PRO A 100 -3.34 19.39 -9.24
CA PRO A 100 -4.13 20.30 -8.42
C PRO A 100 -4.72 19.59 -7.19
N LEU A 101 -4.77 20.26 -6.04
CA LEU A 101 -5.36 19.69 -4.81
C LEU A 101 -6.77 19.12 -4.98
N PRO A 102 -7.68 19.72 -5.79
CA PRO A 102 -8.99 19.13 -6.04
C PRO A 102 -8.95 17.77 -6.73
N VAL A 103 -7.91 17.47 -7.52
CA VAL A 103 -7.76 16.16 -8.19
C VAL A 103 -7.41 15.09 -7.16
N TRP A 104 -6.42 15.36 -6.30
CA TRP A 104 -6.10 14.49 -5.16
C TRP A 104 -7.31 14.30 -4.22
N ALA A 105 -8.04 15.37 -3.95
CA ALA A 105 -9.24 15.31 -3.12
C ALA A 105 -10.33 14.43 -3.75
N ARG A 106 -10.53 14.51 -5.07
CA ARG A 106 -11.50 13.69 -5.81
C ARG A 106 -11.11 12.21 -5.79
N ALA A 107 -9.85 11.91 -6.08
CA ALA A 107 -9.33 10.54 -6.03
C ALA A 107 -9.49 9.88 -4.65
N LEU A 108 -9.42 10.66 -3.57
CA LEU A 108 -9.59 10.18 -2.19
C LEU A 108 -11.03 10.29 -1.67
N GLY A 109 -12.00 10.68 -2.51
CA GLY A 109 -13.41 10.83 -2.10
C GLY A 109 -13.67 11.94 -1.07
N VAL A 110 -12.76 12.91 -0.90
CA VAL A 110 -12.82 13.97 0.14
C VAL A 110 -13.97 14.98 -0.09
N GLY A 111 -14.74 14.83 -1.17
CA GLY A 111 -15.86 15.70 -1.54
C GLY A 111 -17.20 14.99 -1.78
N GLU A 112 -17.31 13.68 -1.54
CA GLU A 112 -18.57 12.94 -1.79
C GLU A 112 -19.74 13.47 -0.96
N THR A 113 -19.47 14.15 0.16
CA THR A 113 -20.48 14.78 1.03
C THR A 113 -20.52 16.32 0.93
N THR A 114 -19.64 16.96 0.13
CA THR A 114 -19.60 18.42 0.00
C THR A 114 -19.18 18.89 -1.39
N SER A 115 -20.04 19.65 -2.05
CA SER A 115 -19.84 20.11 -3.43
C SER A 115 -18.83 21.27 -3.58
N SER A 116 -18.27 21.80 -2.47
CA SER A 116 -17.38 22.96 -2.51
C SER A 116 -15.92 22.59 -2.81
N ARG A 117 -15.44 22.96 -4.02
CA ARG A 117 -14.05 22.76 -4.46
C ARG A 117 -13.00 23.44 -3.54
N SER A 118 -13.33 24.55 -2.91
CA SER A 118 -12.42 25.24 -1.98
C SER A 118 -12.25 24.47 -0.68
N THR A 119 -13.34 23.90 -0.15
CA THR A 119 -13.35 23.09 1.07
C THR A 119 -12.58 21.78 0.88
N THR A 120 -12.79 21.09 -0.24
CA THR A 120 -12.09 19.84 -0.56
C THR A 120 -10.59 20.07 -0.77
N GLY A 121 -10.20 21.15 -1.47
CA GLY A 121 -8.80 21.55 -1.63
C GLY A 121 -8.12 21.89 -0.30
N ALA A 122 -8.80 22.61 0.61
CA ALA A 122 -8.27 22.94 1.92
C ALA A 122 -8.09 21.69 2.81
N ALA A 123 -9.04 20.75 2.78
CA ALA A 123 -8.94 19.48 3.47
C ALA A 123 -7.74 18.67 2.97
N MET A 124 -7.52 18.64 1.65
CA MET A 124 -6.38 17.95 1.06
C MET A 124 -5.05 18.60 1.41
N SER A 125 -4.99 19.93 1.40
CA SER A 125 -3.81 20.68 1.84
C SER A 125 -3.43 20.37 3.29
N LYS A 126 -4.42 20.26 4.19
CA LYS A 126 -4.21 19.85 5.59
C LYS A 126 -3.73 18.40 5.69
N THR A 127 -4.28 17.49 4.89
CA THR A 127 -3.83 16.10 4.84
C THR A 127 -2.38 16.00 4.39
N PHE A 128 -1.99 16.67 3.31
CA PHE A 128 -0.60 16.67 2.87
C PHE A 128 0.33 17.39 3.85
N LYS A 129 -0.14 18.42 4.55
CA LYS A 129 0.64 19.02 5.64
C LYS A 129 0.96 17.99 6.72
N ARG A 130 0.00 17.15 7.14
CA ARG A 130 0.28 16.09 8.12
C ARG A 130 1.26 15.03 7.61
N LEU A 131 1.30 14.77 6.31
CA LEU A 131 2.29 13.86 5.72
C LEU A 131 3.69 14.49 5.68
N GLU A 132 3.77 15.78 5.35
CA GLU A 132 5.00 16.57 5.38
C GLU A 132 5.54 16.72 6.82
N ASP A 133 4.68 17.00 7.80
CA ASP A 133 5.03 17.07 9.22
C ASP A 133 5.53 15.70 9.76
N ARG A 134 5.23 14.60 9.06
CA ARG A 134 5.74 13.24 9.36
C ARG A 134 7.00 12.89 8.56
N SER A 135 7.53 13.81 7.76
CA SER A 135 8.70 13.63 6.89
C SER A 135 8.54 12.49 5.87
N LEU A 136 7.31 12.27 5.38
CA LEU A 136 7.01 11.23 4.39
C LEU A 136 6.93 11.76 2.96
N ILE A 137 6.64 13.06 2.81
CA ILE A 137 6.60 13.77 1.54
C ILE A 137 7.16 15.18 1.70
N THR A 138 7.58 15.79 0.60
CA THR A 138 7.73 17.26 0.50
C THR A 138 6.75 17.83 -0.50
N ARG A 139 6.49 19.13 -0.37
CA ARG A 139 5.59 19.85 -1.26
C ARG A 139 6.31 21.01 -1.93
N ALA A 140 6.13 21.13 -3.23
CA ALA A 140 6.53 22.31 -3.97
C ALA A 140 5.32 22.87 -4.75
N ARG A 141 5.18 24.18 -4.78
CA ARG A 141 4.30 24.86 -5.73
C ARG A 141 5.09 25.15 -7.00
N ARG A 142 4.57 24.75 -8.17
CA ARG A 142 5.24 25.01 -9.44
C ARG A 142 4.71 26.31 -10.04
N GLY A 143 5.38 27.44 -9.76
CA GLY A 143 5.10 28.73 -10.43
C GLY A 143 3.62 29.15 -10.42
N THR A 144 3.13 29.66 -11.57
CA THR A 144 1.74 30.09 -11.79
C THR A 144 0.75 28.92 -11.89
N ASP A 145 1.26 27.68 -11.95
CA ASP A 145 0.42 26.50 -12.08
C ASP A 145 -0.22 26.16 -10.73
N ARG A 146 -1.51 25.85 -10.73
CA ARG A 146 -2.28 25.51 -9.52
C ARG A 146 -1.97 24.09 -9.02
N ALA A 147 -1.04 23.39 -9.68
CA ALA A 147 -0.58 22.07 -9.31
C ALA A 147 0.34 22.09 -8.09
N VAL A 148 0.09 21.18 -7.15
CA VAL A 148 0.99 20.91 -6.03
C VAL A 148 1.82 19.70 -6.40
N ARG A 149 3.13 19.90 -6.51
CA ARG A 149 4.09 18.81 -6.68
C ARG A 149 4.32 18.17 -5.33
N ILE A 150 4.04 16.88 -5.24
CA ILE A 150 4.33 16.02 -4.10
C ILE A 150 5.52 15.16 -4.46
N THR A 151 6.55 15.15 -3.62
CA THR A 151 7.75 14.33 -3.80
C THR A 151 7.85 13.36 -2.63
N LEU A 152 8.14 12.09 -2.91
CA LEU A 152 8.31 11.08 -1.84
C LEU A 152 9.62 11.30 -1.09
N LEU A 153 9.56 11.10 0.23
CA LEU A 153 10.73 10.99 1.09
C LEU A 153 10.89 9.55 1.57
N ARG A 154 12.05 9.27 2.17
CA ARG A 154 12.35 7.96 2.73
C ARG A 154 11.29 7.55 3.77
N PRO A 155 10.71 6.34 3.68
CA PRO A 155 9.56 5.96 4.51
C PRO A 155 9.87 5.66 5.99
N ASP A 156 11.09 5.87 6.48
CA ASP A 156 11.44 5.84 7.90
C ASP A 156 11.03 7.12 8.65
N GLY A 157 10.72 8.20 7.91
CA GLY A 157 10.46 9.51 8.49
C GLY A 157 11.73 10.28 8.86
N SER A 158 12.89 9.89 8.32
CA SER A 158 14.15 10.65 8.42
C SER A 158 14.08 11.99 7.69
N GLY A 159 13.27 12.07 6.63
CA GLY A 159 13.20 13.21 5.74
C GLY A 159 14.22 13.19 4.60
N GLU A 160 14.98 12.09 4.47
CA GLU A 160 15.92 11.91 3.37
C GLU A 160 15.18 11.77 2.03
N PRO A 161 15.77 12.22 0.90
CA PRO A 161 15.20 12.00 -0.42
C PRO A 161 15.02 10.50 -0.70
N PHE A 162 13.88 10.14 -1.27
CA PHE A 162 13.66 8.78 -1.77
C PHE A 162 14.50 8.55 -3.04
N THR A 163 15.20 7.43 -3.12
CA THR A 163 15.99 7.07 -4.31
C THR A 163 15.66 5.68 -4.83
N ARG A 164 16.14 5.35 -6.03
CA ARG A 164 15.89 4.04 -6.64
C ARG A 164 16.53 2.91 -5.83
N GLU A 165 17.61 3.20 -5.09
CA GLU A 165 18.31 2.28 -4.20
C GLU A 165 17.41 1.80 -3.06
N ASP A 166 16.45 2.61 -2.62
CA ASP A 166 15.46 2.21 -1.61
C ASP A 166 14.53 1.09 -2.12
N LEU A 167 14.36 0.98 -3.44
CA LEU A 167 13.60 -0.10 -4.10
C LEU A 167 14.50 -1.25 -4.59
N ARG A 168 15.83 -1.15 -4.44
CA ARG A 168 16.75 -2.23 -4.83
C ARG A 168 16.72 -3.34 -3.79
N GLY A 169 16.22 -4.51 -4.20
CA GLY A 169 16.08 -5.70 -3.37
C GLY A 169 14.61 -6.01 -3.10
N ARG A 170 14.16 -7.19 -3.55
CA ARG A 170 12.76 -7.62 -3.44
C ARG A 170 12.25 -7.67 -2.00
N ASP A 171 13.14 -7.88 -1.04
CA ASP A 171 12.77 -8.02 0.39
C ASP A 171 12.55 -6.68 1.10
N ARG A 172 12.85 -5.55 0.46
CA ARG A 172 12.74 -4.22 1.08
C ARG A 172 11.35 -3.61 1.01
N TYR A 173 10.52 -4.03 0.07
CA TYR A 173 9.17 -3.52 -0.11
C TYR A 173 8.12 -4.61 0.06
N LEU A 174 6.99 -4.25 0.65
CA LEU A 174 5.76 -5.01 0.51
C LEU A 174 5.07 -4.60 -0.80
N ARG A 175 4.34 -5.53 -1.39
CA ARG A 175 3.59 -5.30 -2.62
C ARG A 175 2.12 -5.14 -2.26
N LEU A 176 1.62 -3.93 -2.38
CA LEU A 176 0.21 -3.63 -2.17
C LEU A 176 -0.52 -3.75 -3.50
N SER A 177 -1.45 -4.69 -3.63
CA SER A 177 -2.23 -4.90 -4.85
C SER A 177 -2.99 -3.63 -5.26
N THR A 178 -3.01 -3.31 -6.56
CA THR A 178 -3.81 -2.19 -7.06
C THR A 178 -5.31 -2.42 -6.92
N CYS A 179 -5.76 -3.63 -6.61
CA CYS A 179 -7.15 -3.92 -6.28
C CYS A 179 -7.66 -3.04 -5.13
N LEU A 180 -6.79 -2.52 -4.26
CA LEU A 180 -7.18 -1.57 -3.21
C LEU A 180 -8.00 -0.39 -3.75
N TRP A 181 -7.74 0.04 -4.99
CA TRP A 181 -8.44 1.14 -5.68
C TRP A 181 -9.45 0.65 -6.72
N ASP A 182 -9.83 -0.62 -6.68
CA ASP A 182 -10.82 -1.19 -7.60
C ASP A 182 -12.22 -0.59 -7.36
N ARG A 183 -12.88 -0.21 -8.46
CA ARG A 183 -14.19 0.46 -8.47
C ARG A 183 -15.28 -0.42 -7.89
N ASP A 184 -15.29 -1.70 -8.25
CA ASP A 184 -16.38 -2.62 -7.91
C ASP A 184 -16.23 -3.18 -6.50
N ALA A 185 -14.98 -3.40 -6.07
CA ALA A 185 -14.69 -3.90 -4.74
C ALA A 185 -14.73 -2.83 -3.65
N ASP A 186 -14.44 -1.56 -3.94
CA ASP A 186 -14.32 -0.43 -2.98
C ASP A 186 -13.63 -0.82 -1.65
N TRP A 187 -12.45 -1.43 -1.77
CA TRP A 187 -11.70 -1.91 -0.60
C TRP A 187 -11.36 -0.78 0.39
N LEU A 188 -11.09 0.44 -0.08
CA LEU A 188 -10.86 1.61 0.79
C LEU A 188 -12.09 2.02 1.61
N GLY A 189 -13.30 1.70 1.16
CA GLY A 189 -14.53 1.88 1.94
C GLY A 189 -14.79 0.73 2.92
N LYS A 190 -14.37 -0.49 2.57
CA LYS A 190 -14.58 -1.70 3.39
C LYS A 190 -13.56 -1.87 4.52
N LEU A 191 -12.31 -1.48 4.27
CA LEU A 191 -11.19 -1.57 5.21
C LEU A 191 -11.16 -0.34 6.11
N ASP A 192 -11.47 -0.52 7.39
CA ASP A 192 -11.23 0.52 8.38
C ASP A 192 -9.72 0.68 8.67
N LEU A 193 -9.34 1.73 9.39
CA LEU A 193 -7.93 2.01 9.68
C LEU A 193 -7.22 0.84 10.39
N PRO A 194 -7.80 0.18 11.42
CA PRO A 194 -7.23 -1.03 11.99
C PRO A 194 -7.03 -2.16 10.97
N ALA A 195 -8.02 -2.46 10.13
CA ALA A 195 -7.91 -3.51 9.12
C ALA A 195 -6.83 -3.19 8.08
N LEU A 196 -6.77 -1.95 7.59
CA LEU A 196 -5.75 -1.52 6.64
C LEU A 196 -4.35 -1.57 7.26
N ALA A 197 -4.20 -1.16 8.52
CA ALA A 197 -2.92 -1.28 9.22
C ALA A 197 -2.49 -2.75 9.37
N MET A 198 -3.40 -3.64 9.74
CA MET A 198 -3.12 -5.07 9.86
C MET A 198 -2.84 -5.73 8.50
N LEU A 199 -3.50 -5.30 7.43
CA LEU A 199 -3.21 -5.77 6.07
C LEU A 199 -1.77 -5.42 5.68
N LEU A 200 -1.34 -4.17 5.90
CA LEU A 200 0.03 -3.75 5.66
C LEU A 200 1.04 -4.51 6.54
N THR A 201 0.68 -4.81 7.79
CA THR A 201 1.47 -5.67 8.67
C THR A 201 1.61 -7.08 8.12
N LEU A 202 0.55 -7.70 7.63
CA LEU A 202 0.63 -9.07 7.10
C LEU A 202 1.35 -9.12 5.75
N LEU A 203 1.19 -8.12 4.89
CA LEU A 203 1.95 -7.99 3.63
C LEU A 203 3.45 -7.71 3.85
N HIS A 204 3.83 -7.22 5.03
CA HIS A 204 5.23 -7.06 5.44
C HIS A 204 5.88 -8.43 5.71
N GLU A 205 5.11 -9.42 6.15
CA GLU A 205 5.54 -10.77 6.52
C GLU A 205 5.62 -11.72 5.30
N PRO A 206 6.14 -12.95 5.46
CA PRO A 206 6.22 -13.92 4.37
C PRO A 206 4.83 -14.31 3.79
N PRO A 207 4.72 -14.58 2.47
CA PRO A 207 3.44 -14.96 1.84
C PRO A 207 2.79 -16.23 2.39
N GLU A 208 3.60 -17.12 2.98
CA GLU A 208 3.13 -18.35 3.61
C GLU A 208 2.35 -18.07 4.91
N GLY A 209 2.45 -16.85 5.44
CA GLY A 209 1.80 -16.42 6.67
C GLY A 209 2.77 -16.27 7.85
N VAL A 210 2.23 -15.81 8.97
CA VAL A 210 3.01 -15.51 10.18
C VAL A 210 2.25 -15.85 11.45
N ASP A 211 2.99 -16.32 12.46
CA ASP A 211 2.49 -16.40 13.83
C ASP A 211 2.54 -15.00 14.46
N LEU A 212 1.37 -14.40 14.69
CA LEU A 212 1.29 -13.03 15.17
C LEU A 212 0.70 -12.94 16.58
N PRO A 213 1.54 -12.88 17.64
CA PRO A 213 1.09 -12.66 19.02
C PRO A 213 0.66 -11.20 19.20
N THR A 214 -0.64 -10.96 19.38
CA THR A 214 -1.22 -9.62 19.45
C THR A 214 -0.69 -8.81 20.65
N GLU A 215 -0.21 -9.48 21.69
CA GLU A 215 0.39 -8.88 22.88
C GLU A 215 1.71 -8.17 22.57
N LYS A 216 2.39 -8.54 21.47
CA LYS A 216 3.63 -7.88 21.04
C LYS A 216 3.40 -6.68 20.12
N MET A 217 2.16 -6.41 19.70
CA MET A 217 1.87 -5.35 18.72
C MET A 217 2.33 -3.97 19.19
N GLN A 218 2.17 -3.68 20.47
CA GLN A 218 2.59 -2.39 21.02
C GLN A 218 4.10 -2.18 20.92
N LEU A 219 4.89 -3.24 21.13
CA LEU A 219 6.35 -3.20 21.03
C LEU A 219 6.81 -3.21 19.57
N TRP A 220 6.14 -3.99 18.72
CA TRP A 220 6.60 -4.26 17.35
C TRP A 220 6.12 -3.25 16.32
N TYR A 221 4.90 -2.74 16.47
CA TYR A 221 4.25 -1.86 15.50
C TYR A 221 3.66 -0.60 16.15
N GLY A 222 3.58 -0.54 17.49
CA GLY A 222 3.29 0.69 18.20
C GLY A 222 1.83 0.91 18.55
N TRP A 223 0.91 -0.02 18.29
CA TRP A 223 -0.50 0.07 18.68
C TRP A 223 -0.96 -1.11 19.54
N SER A 224 -2.12 -0.96 20.20
CA SER A 224 -2.62 -1.92 21.18
C SER A 224 -2.99 -3.27 20.54
N ALA A 225 -2.96 -4.32 21.36
CA ALA A 225 -3.45 -5.65 20.98
C ALA A 225 -4.92 -5.59 20.51
N ASP A 226 -5.76 -4.85 21.23
CA ASP A 226 -7.18 -4.61 20.87
C ASP A 226 -7.35 -3.99 19.46
N THR A 227 -6.49 -3.03 19.08
CA THR A 227 -6.53 -2.46 17.71
C THR A 227 -6.16 -3.52 16.68
N ALA A 228 -5.16 -4.36 16.97
CA ALA A 228 -4.76 -5.43 16.07
C ALA A 228 -5.85 -6.50 15.94
N GLU A 229 -6.48 -6.91 17.04
CA GLU A 229 -7.56 -7.90 17.04
C GLU A 229 -8.78 -7.44 16.27
N ARG A 230 -9.18 -6.16 16.42
CA ARG A 230 -10.24 -5.58 15.60
C ARG A 230 -9.89 -5.62 14.11
N GLY A 231 -8.67 -5.21 13.75
CA GLY A 231 -8.21 -5.21 12.37
C GLY A 231 -8.17 -6.62 11.77
N LEU A 232 -7.62 -7.60 12.48
CA LEU A 232 -7.56 -9.00 12.05
C LEU A 232 -8.95 -9.60 11.90
N ARG A 233 -9.86 -9.37 12.87
CA ARG A 233 -11.25 -9.82 12.77
C ARG A 233 -11.93 -9.23 11.53
N ARG A 234 -11.77 -7.94 11.29
CA ARG A 234 -12.35 -7.29 10.11
C ARG A 234 -11.80 -7.86 8.80
N LEU A 235 -10.51 -8.18 8.73
CA LEU A 235 -9.92 -8.83 7.55
C LEU A 235 -10.43 -10.26 7.35
N GLU A 236 -10.65 -11.00 8.44
CA GLU A 236 -11.25 -12.34 8.41
C GLU A 236 -12.70 -12.28 7.93
N ASP A 237 -13.52 -11.36 8.46
CA ASP A 237 -14.91 -11.13 8.04
C ASP A 237 -15.03 -10.76 6.55
N LEU A 238 -14.01 -10.07 6.02
CA LEU A 238 -13.92 -9.67 4.62
C LEU A 238 -13.31 -10.75 3.70
N GLY A 239 -12.89 -11.89 4.25
CA GLY A 239 -12.27 -12.98 3.49
C GLY A 239 -10.89 -12.62 2.91
N VAL A 240 -10.20 -11.63 3.48
CA VAL A 240 -8.87 -11.19 3.03
C VAL A 240 -7.76 -12.03 3.67
N ILE A 241 -8.04 -12.65 4.82
CA ILE A 241 -7.07 -13.50 5.52
C ILE A 241 -7.70 -14.82 5.98
N THR A 242 -6.85 -15.82 6.18
CA THR A 242 -7.20 -17.02 6.95
C THR A 242 -6.49 -17.01 8.30
N LYS A 243 -7.18 -17.51 9.33
CA LYS A 243 -6.65 -17.66 10.69
C LYS A 243 -6.63 -19.14 11.07
N GLN A 244 -5.48 -19.63 11.52
CA GLN A 244 -5.31 -21.01 11.99
C GLN A 244 -4.67 -21.00 13.38
N GLY A 245 -5.40 -21.47 14.39
CA GLY A 245 -4.88 -21.61 15.74
C GLY A 245 -4.07 -22.90 15.90
N HIS A 246 -2.88 -22.81 16.48
CA HIS A 246 -2.08 -24.00 16.78
C HIS A 246 -1.23 -23.85 18.05
N TRP A 247 -0.79 -24.99 18.57
CA TRP A 247 0.20 -25.04 19.63
C TRP A 247 1.61 -24.90 19.05
N ARG A 248 2.43 -24.09 19.70
CA ARG A 248 3.85 -23.92 19.40
C ARG A 248 4.69 -24.28 20.62
N LYS A 249 5.82 -24.96 20.40
CA LYS A 249 6.79 -25.27 21.46
C LYS A 249 7.31 -23.97 22.07
N ALA A 250 7.22 -23.87 23.40
CA ALA A 250 7.67 -22.72 24.17
C ALA A 250 8.27 -23.23 25.50
N PRO A 251 9.58 -23.57 25.53
CA PRO A 251 10.20 -24.19 26.70
C PRO A 251 10.15 -23.35 27.97
N ALA A 252 9.99 -22.03 27.82
CA ALA A 252 9.86 -21.10 28.94
C ALA A 252 8.41 -20.94 29.46
N ALA A 253 7.42 -21.55 28.80
CA ALA A 253 6.03 -21.57 29.29
C ALA A 253 5.83 -22.73 30.29
N PRO A 254 4.96 -22.60 31.30
CA PRO A 254 4.71 -23.66 32.28
C PRO A 254 4.39 -25.02 31.68
N ASP A 255 3.58 -25.04 30.62
CA ASP A 255 3.18 -26.28 29.91
C ASP A 255 4.17 -26.69 28.80
N GLY A 256 5.29 -25.98 28.64
CA GLY A 256 6.25 -26.19 27.54
C GLY A 256 5.74 -25.82 26.15
N ARG A 257 4.53 -25.25 26.05
CA ARG A 257 3.87 -24.84 24.80
C ARG A 257 3.04 -23.57 25.00
N THR A 258 2.81 -22.84 23.91
CA THR A 258 1.90 -21.69 23.86
C THR A 258 0.93 -21.85 22.70
N TRP A 259 -0.31 -21.38 22.88
CA TRP A 259 -1.24 -21.22 21.77
C TRP A 259 -0.85 -19.99 20.96
N THR A 260 -0.92 -20.07 19.63
CA THR A 260 -0.71 -18.92 18.75
C THR A 260 -1.65 -19.02 17.54
N ASN A 261 -1.93 -17.88 16.94
CA ASN A 261 -2.69 -17.80 15.70
C ASN A 261 -1.73 -17.52 14.54
N HIS A 262 -1.80 -18.38 13.54
CA HIS A 262 -1.15 -18.22 12.25
C HIS A 262 -2.08 -17.49 11.29
N TYR A 263 -1.59 -16.44 10.64
CA TYR A 263 -2.36 -15.60 9.74
C TYR A 263 -1.72 -15.56 8.35
N GLN A 264 -2.53 -15.72 7.31
CA GLN A 264 -2.09 -15.66 5.92
C GLN A 264 -3.04 -14.77 5.10
N VAL A 265 -2.48 -13.93 4.23
CA VAL A 265 -3.26 -13.12 3.29
C VAL A 265 -3.67 -13.98 2.09
N ILE A 266 -4.95 -13.94 1.72
CA ILE A 266 -5.54 -14.69 0.62
C ILE A 266 -6.28 -13.76 -0.36
N GLY A 267 -6.77 -14.33 -1.47
CA GLY A 267 -7.56 -13.60 -2.46
C GLY A 267 -6.77 -12.51 -3.19
N ASP A 268 -7.42 -11.40 -3.50
CA ASP A 268 -6.88 -10.33 -4.38
C ASP A 268 -5.66 -9.59 -3.81
N PHE A 269 -5.41 -9.74 -2.51
CA PHE A 269 -4.24 -9.17 -1.83
C PHE A 269 -3.10 -10.17 -1.64
N ALA A 270 -3.31 -11.45 -1.97
CA ALA A 270 -2.28 -12.46 -1.82
C ALA A 270 -1.10 -12.20 -2.78
N LEU A 271 0.11 -12.39 -2.27
CA LEU A 271 1.30 -12.42 -3.11
C LEU A 271 1.45 -13.84 -3.65
N PRO A 272 1.81 -14.01 -4.95
CA PRO A 272 2.14 -15.33 -5.45
C PRO A 272 3.25 -15.93 -4.59
N SER A 273 3.00 -17.13 -4.05
CA SER A 273 3.93 -17.85 -3.18
C SER A 273 5.30 -17.93 -3.84
N ARG A 274 6.37 -17.76 -3.05
CA ARG A 274 7.72 -17.99 -3.54
C ARG A 274 7.80 -19.45 -3.94
N ALA A 275 7.93 -19.75 -5.23
CA ALA A 275 8.34 -21.09 -5.64
C ALA A 275 9.65 -21.41 -4.90
N PRO A 276 9.78 -22.56 -4.23
CA PRO A 276 11.05 -22.93 -3.62
C PRO A 276 12.12 -22.85 -4.70
N ALA A 277 13.27 -22.26 -4.36
CA ALA A 277 14.43 -22.34 -5.23
C ALA A 277 14.66 -23.83 -5.46
N VAL A 278 14.52 -24.26 -6.71
CA VAL A 278 14.95 -25.59 -7.12
C VAL A 278 16.44 -25.62 -6.79
N GLU A 279 16.80 -26.33 -5.72
CA GLU A 279 18.18 -26.75 -5.51
C GLU A 279 18.52 -27.59 -6.73
N ASP A 280 19.38 -27.07 -7.60
CA ASP A 280 20.13 -27.88 -8.55
C ASP A 280 20.99 -28.84 -7.72
N THR A 281 20.41 -29.97 -7.32
CA THR A 281 21.17 -31.16 -6.99
C THR A 281 21.71 -31.68 -8.30
N ASP A 282 22.83 -31.09 -8.72
CA ASP A 282 23.67 -31.55 -9.81
C ASP A 282 24.10 -32.99 -9.49
N THR A 283 23.34 -33.93 -10.03
CA THR A 283 23.65 -35.35 -10.02
C THR A 283 24.64 -35.57 -11.16
N SER A 284 25.87 -35.10 -10.96
CA SER A 284 26.98 -35.46 -11.84
C SER A 284 27.42 -36.87 -11.49
N GLY A 285 26.96 -37.80 -12.33
CA GLY A 285 27.27 -39.22 -12.27
C GLY A 285 28.77 -39.49 -12.42
N ASP A 286 29.29 -40.17 -11.41
CA ASP A 286 30.56 -40.86 -11.42
C ASP A 286 30.53 -41.91 -12.55
N THR A 287 31.36 -41.73 -13.58
CA THR A 287 31.56 -42.72 -14.64
C THR A 287 32.96 -43.30 -14.46
N PRO A 288 33.12 -44.62 -14.24
CA PRO A 288 34.43 -45.22 -14.09
C PRO A 288 35.10 -45.33 -15.46
N SER A 289 36.30 -44.76 -15.59
CA SER A 289 37.14 -44.97 -16.76
C SER A 289 37.88 -46.30 -16.60
N VAL A 290 37.60 -47.24 -17.51
CA VAL A 290 38.35 -48.48 -17.71
C VAL A 290 39.18 -48.34 -18.98
N ASP A 291 40.49 -48.54 -18.82
CA ASP A 291 41.56 -48.96 -19.75
C ASP A 291 41.50 -48.63 -21.26
N ALA A 292 42.58 -47.98 -21.71
CA ALA A 292 43.42 -48.41 -22.84
C ALA A 292 44.86 -47.86 -22.67
#